data_AF-A0A8B9QS10-F1
#
_entry.id   AF-A0A8B9QS10-F1
#
_cell.length_a   1.000
_cell.length_b   1.000
_cell.length_c   1.000
_cell.angle_alpha   90.00
_cell.angle_beta   90.00
_cell.angle_gamma   90.00
#
_symmetry.space_group_name_H-M   'P 1'
#
loop_
_entity.id
_entity.type
_entity.pdbx_description
1 polymer ?
#
loop_
_entity_poly.entity_id
_entity_poly.type
_entity_poly.pdbx_seq_one_letter_code
_entity_poly.pdbx_strand_id
1 'polypeptide(L)'
;MSSIGTGYDLSASTFSPDGRVFQVEYAMKAVENSSTAIGIRCKDGVVFGVEKLVLSKLYEEGSNKRLFNVDRHVGMAVAGLLADARSLADIAREEASNFRSNYGYDIPLKHLADRVAMYVHAYTLYSAVRPFGCSFMLGSYDNDDGAQLYMIDPSGVSYGYWGCAIGKARQAAKTEIEKLQMKEMTCRDVVKEVAKIIYIVHDEVKDKAFELELSWVGEVTGGKHEIVPKDIREEAEKVRQGKIQHHCHHLRVPLAKAGMESIHSRIPAL
;
A
#
# COMPACT_ATOMS: atom_id res chain seq x y z
N MET A 1 -14.86 18.55 -7.46
CA MET A 1 -16.07 17.79 -7.08
C MET A 1 -17.25 18.71 -7.24
N SER A 2 -18.02 18.56 -8.31
CA SER A 2 -19.29 19.27 -8.47
C SER A 2 -20.24 18.80 -7.36
N SER A 3 -20.62 19.71 -6.49
CA SER A 3 -21.58 19.49 -5.40
C SER A 3 -22.99 19.30 -5.99
N ILE A 4 -23.24 18.12 -6.58
CA ILE A 4 -24.57 17.70 -7.06
C ILE A 4 -25.14 16.73 -6.01
N GLY A 5 -25.14 17.13 -4.74
CA GLY A 5 -25.75 16.39 -3.63
C GLY A 5 -27.25 16.68 -3.51
N THR A 6 -27.98 16.63 -4.63
CA THR A 6 -29.44 16.89 -4.68
C THR A 6 -30.26 15.65 -4.29
N GLY A 7 -29.86 14.96 -3.20
CA GLY A 7 -30.54 13.77 -2.67
C GLY A 7 -30.19 12.44 -3.35
N TYR A 8 -29.43 12.45 -4.45
CA TYR A 8 -28.98 11.25 -5.17
C TYR A 8 -27.79 10.54 -4.51
N ASP A 9 -27.25 11.11 -3.43
CA ASP A 9 -26.07 10.65 -2.73
C ASP A 9 -26.39 9.97 -1.39
N LEU A 10 -27.67 9.79 -1.04
CA LEU A 10 -28.09 9.22 0.23
C LEU A 10 -28.15 7.69 0.26
N SER A 11 -28.14 7.04 -0.91
CA SER A 11 -28.29 5.58 -1.02
C SER A 11 -27.39 5.02 -2.12
N ALA A 12 -26.89 3.79 -1.92
CA ALA A 12 -26.18 3.03 -2.96
C ALA A 12 -27.14 2.51 -4.05
N SER A 13 -28.44 2.38 -3.75
CA SER A 13 -29.47 1.93 -4.70
C SER A 13 -30.00 3.03 -5.62
N THR A 14 -29.43 4.24 -5.58
CA THR A 14 -29.91 5.41 -6.32
C THR A 14 -28.84 5.86 -7.31
N PHE A 15 -29.20 5.92 -8.60
CA PHE A 15 -28.35 6.53 -9.62
C PHE A 15 -28.54 8.04 -9.66
N SER A 16 -27.46 8.76 -9.89
CA SER A 16 -27.51 10.18 -10.26
C SER A 16 -28.01 10.36 -11.71
N PRO A 17 -28.44 11.57 -12.10
CA PRO A 17 -28.81 11.87 -13.49
C PRO A 17 -27.68 11.59 -14.51
N ASP A 18 -26.42 11.58 -14.07
CA ASP A 18 -25.24 11.29 -14.89
C ASP A 18 -24.89 9.78 -14.92
N GLY A 19 -25.70 8.91 -14.30
CA GLY A 19 -25.48 7.46 -14.26
C GLY A 19 -24.42 7.01 -13.24
N ARG A 20 -24.21 7.78 -12.16
CA ARG A 20 -23.19 7.50 -11.13
C ARG A 20 -23.81 7.05 -9.82
N VAL A 21 -23.05 6.32 -9.01
CA VAL A 21 -23.43 5.92 -7.64
C VAL A 21 -22.50 6.61 -6.64
N PHE A 22 -22.95 7.76 -6.10
CA PHE A 22 -22.09 8.61 -5.27
C PHE A 22 -21.61 7.95 -3.96
N GLN A 23 -22.41 7.05 -3.36
CA GLN A 23 -22.00 6.33 -2.15
C GLN A 23 -20.73 5.48 -2.37
N VAL A 24 -20.56 4.90 -3.55
CA VAL A 24 -19.34 4.16 -3.91
C VAL A 24 -18.16 5.11 -4.07
N GLU A 25 -18.36 6.26 -4.70
CA GLU A 25 -17.31 7.28 -4.85
C GLU A 25 -16.85 7.85 -3.50
N TYR A 26 -17.76 8.00 -2.54
CA TYR A 26 -17.43 8.42 -1.18
C TYR A 26 -16.61 7.36 -0.45
N ALA A 27 -16.95 6.08 -0.62
CA ALA A 27 -16.15 4.98 -0.09
C ALA A 27 -14.74 4.95 -0.70
N MET A 28 -14.61 5.17 -2.02
CA MET A 28 -13.31 5.31 -2.69
C MET A 28 -12.51 6.49 -2.13
N LYS A 29 -13.16 7.62 -1.86
CA LYS A 29 -12.49 8.77 -1.25
C LYS A 29 -12.00 8.49 0.18
N ALA A 30 -12.69 7.64 0.93
CA ALA A 30 -12.19 7.17 2.23
C ALA A 30 -10.89 6.35 2.08
N VAL A 31 -10.75 5.56 1.01
CA VAL A 31 -9.49 4.88 0.66
C VAL A 31 -8.38 5.89 0.37
N GLU A 32 -8.68 6.92 -0.43
CA GLU A 32 -7.71 7.97 -0.79
C GLU A 32 -7.21 8.77 0.43
N ASN A 33 -7.97 8.81 1.53
CA ASN A 33 -7.53 9.47 2.76
C ASN A 33 -6.65 8.56 3.66
N SER A 34 -6.53 7.27 3.34
CA SER A 34 -5.70 6.33 4.10
C SER A 34 -4.23 6.40 3.68
N SER A 35 -3.30 6.04 4.57
CA SER A 35 -1.88 5.99 4.20
C SER A 35 -1.59 4.88 3.18
N THR A 36 -0.46 5.01 2.50
CA THR A 36 -0.23 4.30 1.24
C THR A 36 0.14 2.83 1.48
N ALA A 37 -0.42 1.94 0.67
CA ALA A 37 0.02 0.54 0.57
C ALA A 37 0.32 0.22 -0.89
N ILE A 38 1.39 -0.53 -1.13
CA ILE A 38 1.84 -0.94 -2.46
C ILE A 38 2.06 -2.46 -2.51
N GLY A 39 1.87 -3.03 -3.69
CA GLY A 39 2.16 -4.42 -4.00
C GLY A 39 2.87 -4.50 -5.34
N ILE A 40 3.96 -5.27 -5.42
CA ILE A 40 4.74 -5.45 -6.64
C ILE A 40 4.92 -6.95 -6.87
N ARG A 41 4.48 -7.42 -8.04
CA ARG A 41 4.73 -8.75 -8.57
C ARG A 41 6.07 -8.75 -9.28
N CYS A 42 6.89 -9.74 -8.95
CA CYS A 42 8.17 -10.00 -9.57
C CYS A 42 8.21 -11.42 -10.17
N LYS A 43 9.38 -11.85 -10.66
CA LYS A 43 9.47 -13.12 -11.40
C LYS A 43 9.19 -14.36 -10.54
N ASP A 44 9.53 -14.27 -9.25
CA ASP A 44 9.55 -15.37 -8.29
C ASP A 44 8.60 -15.13 -7.10
N GLY A 45 7.72 -14.11 -7.17
CA GLY A 45 6.73 -13.86 -6.11
C GLY A 45 6.11 -12.47 -6.12
N VAL A 46 5.50 -12.10 -5.00
CA VAL A 46 4.85 -10.82 -4.74
C VAL A 46 5.34 -10.26 -3.41
N VAL A 47 5.64 -8.96 -3.39
CA VAL A 47 6.04 -8.23 -2.19
C VAL A 47 5.04 -7.10 -1.92
N PHE A 48 4.60 -7.00 -0.68
CA PHE A 48 3.76 -5.91 -0.19
C PHE A 48 4.55 -4.97 0.73
N GLY A 49 4.22 -3.69 0.65
CA GLY A 49 4.71 -2.68 1.58
C GLY A 49 3.61 -1.72 2.01
N VAL A 50 3.58 -1.38 3.30
CA VAL A 50 2.59 -0.47 3.87
C VAL A 50 3.25 0.62 4.69
N GLU A 51 2.87 1.86 4.40
CA GLU A 51 3.13 3.03 5.23
C GLU A 51 2.14 3.02 6.42
N LYS A 52 2.52 2.45 7.57
CA LYS A 52 1.65 2.42 8.75
C LYS A 52 1.95 3.60 9.67
N LEU A 53 1.13 4.64 9.61
CA LEU A 53 1.29 5.82 10.45
C LEU A 53 1.13 5.48 11.95
N VAL A 54 2.09 5.94 12.77
CA VAL A 54 2.07 5.80 14.21
C VAL A 54 1.36 7.02 14.80
N LEU A 55 0.09 6.86 15.15
CA LEU A 55 -0.74 7.97 15.65
C LEU A 55 -0.35 8.41 17.07
N SER A 56 0.14 7.46 17.87
CA SER A 56 0.55 7.64 19.26
C SER A 56 1.74 6.74 19.57
N LYS A 57 2.70 7.26 20.34
CA LYS A 57 3.84 6.48 20.86
C LYS A 57 3.44 5.46 21.94
N LEU A 58 2.18 5.51 22.40
CA LEU A 58 1.64 4.57 23.37
C LEU A 58 1.22 3.23 22.74
N TYR A 59 1.15 3.15 21.41
CA TYR A 59 0.85 1.89 20.74
C TYR A 59 2.08 1.00 20.68
N GLU A 60 1.88 -0.29 20.92
CA GLU A 60 2.89 -1.32 20.71
C GLU A 60 3.33 -1.38 19.24
N GLU A 61 4.60 -1.70 19.01
CA GLU A 61 5.14 -1.96 17.67
C GLU A 61 4.37 -3.11 17.02
N GLY A 62 4.06 -2.99 15.73
CA GLY A 62 3.28 -4.02 15.03
C GLY A 62 1.79 -4.03 15.35
N SER A 63 1.28 -3.12 16.19
CA SER A 63 -0.16 -2.94 16.38
C SER A 63 -0.84 -2.41 15.11
N ASN A 64 -2.14 -2.68 14.95
CA ASN A 64 -2.95 -2.26 13.80
C ASN A 64 -2.38 -2.65 12.42
N LYS A 65 -1.93 -3.90 12.31
CA LYS A 65 -1.43 -4.46 11.04
C LYS A 65 -2.43 -4.25 9.90
N ARG A 66 -1.88 -3.93 8.73
CA ARG A 66 -2.61 -3.78 7.47
C ARG A 66 -2.26 -4.85 6.44
N LEU A 67 -1.40 -5.78 6.86
CA LEU A 67 -1.07 -7.01 6.16
C LEU A 67 -1.72 -8.18 6.88
N PHE A 68 -2.45 -9.01 6.13
CA PHE A 68 -3.18 -10.15 6.66
C PHE A 68 -2.82 -11.42 5.88
N ASN A 69 -2.76 -12.54 6.58
CA ASN A 69 -2.79 -13.86 5.94
C ASN A 69 -4.26 -14.22 5.75
N VAL A 70 -4.67 -14.37 4.49
CA VAL A 70 -6.02 -14.82 4.11
C VAL A 70 -6.04 -16.33 3.98
N ASP A 71 -4.98 -16.89 3.40
CA ASP A 71 -4.72 -18.31 3.41
C ASP A 71 -3.21 -18.54 3.59
N ARG A 72 -2.75 -19.79 3.64
CA ARG A 72 -1.34 -20.14 3.79
C ARG A 72 -0.48 -19.55 2.66
N HIS A 73 -1.01 -19.54 1.45
CA HIS A 73 -0.37 -19.06 0.22
C HIS A 73 -0.87 -17.68 -0.23
N VAL A 74 -1.79 -17.05 0.51
CA VAL A 74 -2.41 -15.77 0.11
C VAL A 74 -2.20 -14.68 1.15
N GLY A 75 -1.52 -13.62 0.73
CA GLY A 75 -1.39 -12.37 1.47
C GLY A 75 -2.41 -11.33 1.03
N MET A 76 -2.82 -10.48 1.98
CA MET A 76 -3.71 -9.34 1.74
C MET A 76 -3.14 -8.06 2.33
N ALA A 77 -3.05 -7.02 1.52
CA ALA A 77 -2.62 -5.68 1.94
C ALA A 77 -3.75 -4.66 1.73
N VAL A 78 -4.07 -3.87 2.75
CA VAL A 78 -5.30 -3.05 2.76
C VAL A 78 -5.03 -1.56 2.89
N ALA A 79 -5.94 -0.73 2.35
CA ALA A 79 -6.01 0.71 2.61
C ALA A 79 -7.48 1.17 2.72
N GLY A 80 -7.72 2.20 3.53
CA GLY A 80 -9.05 2.70 3.85
C GLY A 80 -9.44 2.46 5.30
N LEU A 81 -10.74 2.24 5.54
CA LEU A 81 -11.30 1.97 6.86
C LEU A 81 -10.90 0.57 7.36
N LEU A 82 -10.08 0.51 8.40
CA LEU A 82 -9.46 -0.74 8.86
C LEU A 82 -10.45 -1.77 9.41
N ALA A 83 -11.58 -1.32 9.98
CA ALA A 83 -12.62 -2.23 10.48
C ALA A 83 -13.26 -3.03 9.34
N ASP A 84 -13.65 -2.35 8.26
CA ASP A 84 -14.17 -2.96 7.03
C ASP A 84 -13.14 -3.92 6.42
N ALA A 85 -11.87 -3.50 6.39
CA ALA A 85 -10.80 -4.32 5.84
C ALA A 85 -10.60 -5.64 6.61
N ARG A 86 -10.72 -5.63 7.94
CA ARG A 86 -10.68 -6.86 8.76
C ARG A 86 -11.87 -7.78 8.46
N SER A 87 -13.07 -7.20 8.33
CA SER A 87 -14.26 -7.97 7.96
C SER A 87 -14.07 -8.66 6.61
N LEU A 88 -13.50 -7.97 5.61
CA LEU A 88 -13.23 -8.57 4.29
C LEU A 88 -12.11 -9.60 4.34
N ALA A 89 -11.11 -9.44 5.21
CA ALA A 89 -10.10 -10.47 5.44
C ALA A 89 -10.73 -11.75 6.00
N ASP A 90 -11.70 -11.65 6.89
CA ASP A 90 -12.42 -12.80 7.45
C ASP A 90 -13.33 -13.48 6.41
N ILE A 91 -14.04 -12.70 5.60
CA ILE A 91 -14.82 -13.23 4.46
C ILE A 91 -13.91 -13.97 3.46
N ALA A 92 -12.74 -13.40 3.15
CA ALA A 92 -11.80 -14.02 2.24
C ALA A 92 -11.20 -15.33 2.81
N ARG A 93 -10.95 -15.38 4.13
CA ARG A 93 -10.51 -16.62 4.83
C ARG A 93 -11.58 -17.69 4.77
N GLU A 94 -12.84 -17.31 5.01
CA GLU A 94 -13.97 -18.22 4.95
C GLU A 94 -14.13 -18.80 3.54
N GLU A 95 -14.08 -17.96 2.51
CA GLU A 95 -14.18 -18.41 1.11
C GLU A 95 -13.04 -19.38 0.74
N ALA A 96 -11.80 -19.06 1.13
CA ALA A 96 -10.65 -19.94 0.91
C ALA A 96 -10.80 -21.29 1.65
N SER A 97 -11.27 -21.26 2.89
CA SER A 97 -11.53 -22.48 3.69
C SER A 97 -12.65 -23.34 3.09
N ASN A 98 -13.73 -22.71 2.65
CA ASN A 98 -14.87 -23.39 2.02
C ASN A 98 -14.44 -24.03 0.69
N PHE A 99 -13.66 -23.31 -0.12
CA PHE A 99 -13.11 -23.84 -1.36
C PHE A 99 -12.26 -25.10 -1.10
N ARG A 100 -11.31 -25.03 -0.16
CA ARG A 100 -10.48 -26.19 0.20
C ARG A 100 -11.31 -27.37 0.71
N SER A 101 -12.34 -27.09 1.50
CA SER A 101 -13.23 -28.13 2.05
C SER A 101 -14.05 -28.83 0.95
N ASN A 102 -14.48 -28.09 -0.08
CA ASN A 102 -15.31 -28.61 -1.16
C ASN A 102 -14.50 -29.28 -2.28
N TYR A 103 -13.33 -28.73 -2.61
CA TYR A 103 -12.54 -29.16 -3.77
C TYR A 103 -11.26 -29.92 -3.41
N GLY A 104 -10.81 -29.87 -2.16
CA GLY A 104 -9.68 -30.65 -1.66
C GLY A 104 -8.28 -30.10 -1.99
N TYR A 105 -8.18 -28.90 -2.56
CA TYR A 105 -6.92 -28.22 -2.86
C TYR A 105 -6.98 -26.72 -2.56
N ASP A 106 -5.83 -26.05 -2.60
CA ASP A 106 -5.72 -24.63 -2.29
C ASP A 106 -6.39 -23.74 -3.34
N ILE A 107 -7.09 -22.69 -2.90
CA ILE A 107 -7.86 -21.83 -3.81
C ILE A 107 -6.95 -21.06 -4.79
N PRO A 108 -7.22 -21.09 -6.10
CA PRO A 108 -6.52 -20.22 -7.06
C PRO A 108 -6.80 -18.74 -6.77
N LEU A 109 -5.76 -17.89 -6.79
CA LEU A 109 -5.90 -16.49 -6.38
C LEU A 109 -6.93 -15.74 -7.22
N LYS A 110 -6.96 -15.97 -8.55
CA LYS A 110 -7.97 -15.37 -9.42
C LYS A 110 -9.40 -15.70 -8.95
N HIS A 111 -9.66 -16.95 -8.56
CA HIS A 111 -10.97 -17.36 -8.09
C HIS A 111 -11.32 -16.66 -6.77
N LEU A 112 -10.40 -16.64 -5.82
CA LEU A 112 -10.58 -15.93 -4.55
C LEU A 112 -10.86 -14.44 -4.77
N ALA A 113 -10.09 -13.78 -5.64
CA ALA A 113 -10.28 -12.38 -5.98
C ALA A 113 -11.67 -12.11 -6.58
N ASP A 114 -12.10 -12.93 -7.55
CA ASP A 114 -13.43 -12.80 -8.19
C ASP A 114 -14.57 -13.00 -7.16
N ARG A 115 -14.44 -13.96 -6.25
CA ARG A 115 -15.45 -14.27 -5.22
C ARG A 115 -15.58 -13.16 -4.18
N VAL A 116 -14.47 -12.66 -3.65
CA VAL A 116 -14.49 -11.55 -2.67
C VAL A 116 -14.93 -10.25 -3.35
N ALA A 117 -14.52 -9.99 -4.60
CA ALA A 117 -14.97 -8.82 -5.35
C ALA A 117 -16.49 -8.83 -5.58
N MET A 118 -17.07 -9.99 -5.91
CA MET A 118 -18.52 -10.14 -6.05
C MET A 118 -19.26 -9.92 -4.73
N TYR A 119 -18.68 -10.35 -3.60
CA TYR A 119 -19.20 -10.05 -2.28
C TYR A 119 -19.19 -8.53 -2.00
N VAL A 120 -18.09 -7.83 -2.31
CA VAL A 120 -17.99 -6.37 -2.18
C VAL A 120 -19.03 -5.67 -3.05
N HIS A 121 -19.20 -6.13 -4.30
CA HIS A 121 -20.19 -5.58 -5.24
C HIS A 121 -21.63 -5.68 -4.71
N ALA A 122 -21.99 -6.77 -4.03
CA ALA A 122 -23.33 -6.91 -3.47
C ALA A 122 -23.69 -5.79 -2.47
N TYR A 123 -22.70 -5.19 -1.80
CA TYR A 123 -22.89 -4.08 -0.86
C TYR A 123 -23.05 -2.71 -1.54
N THR A 124 -23.01 -2.65 -2.87
CA THR A 124 -23.22 -1.40 -3.63
C THR A 124 -24.60 -1.32 -4.28
N LEU A 125 -25.47 -2.31 -4.07
CA LEU A 125 -26.75 -2.41 -4.79
C LEU A 125 -27.98 -2.05 -3.93
N TYR A 126 -27.87 -2.17 -2.61
CA TYR A 126 -29.02 -2.06 -1.70
C TYR A 126 -28.89 -0.86 -0.77
N SER A 127 -30.02 -0.22 -0.45
CA SER A 127 -30.09 0.91 0.50
C SER A 127 -29.93 0.50 1.96
N ALA A 128 -30.13 -0.79 2.27
CA ALA A 128 -30.04 -1.34 3.62
C ALA A 128 -28.60 -1.48 4.15
N VAL A 129 -27.61 -1.45 3.24
CA VAL A 129 -26.19 -1.58 3.55
C VAL A 129 -25.41 -0.45 2.91
N ARG A 130 -24.20 -0.21 3.41
CA ARG A 130 -23.26 0.74 2.81
C ARG A 130 -22.11 0.01 2.11
N PRO A 131 -21.52 0.59 1.04
CA PRO A 131 -20.29 0.07 0.46
C PRO A 131 -19.14 0.00 1.48
N PHE A 132 -18.21 -0.91 1.24
CA PHE A 132 -17.00 -1.04 2.05
C PHE A 132 -16.06 0.14 1.82
N GLY A 133 -15.60 0.76 2.90
CA GLY A 133 -14.70 1.93 2.86
C GLY A 133 -13.22 1.58 2.68
N CYS A 134 -12.90 0.47 2.00
CA CYS A 134 -11.52 0.00 1.85
C CYS A 134 -11.26 -0.60 0.45
N SER A 135 -10.02 -0.46 0.00
CA SER A 135 -9.45 -1.23 -1.10
C SER A 135 -8.41 -2.19 -0.55
N PHE A 136 -8.20 -3.30 -1.22
CA PHE A 136 -7.20 -4.27 -0.81
C PHE A 136 -6.57 -4.97 -2.02
N MET A 137 -5.35 -5.44 -1.81
CA MET A 137 -4.61 -6.23 -2.76
C MET A 137 -4.51 -7.65 -2.24
N LEU A 138 -4.63 -8.63 -3.13
CA LEU A 138 -4.41 -10.04 -2.84
C LEU A 138 -3.20 -10.51 -3.65
N GLY A 139 -2.29 -11.22 -3.00
CA GLY A 139 -1.06 -11.71 -3.60
C GLY A 139 -0.82 -13.17 -3.25
N SER A 140 -0.39 -13.94 -4.23
CA SER A 140 -0.10 -15.37 -4.09
C SER A 140 1.06 -15.75 -5.00
N TYR A 141 1.70 -16.85 -4.67
CA TYR A 141 2.64 -17.54 -5.52
C TYR A 141 2.42 -19.04 -5.39
N ASP A 142 2.34 -19.71 -6.54
CA ASP A 142 2.40 -21.16 -6.63
C ASP A 142 3.27 -21.56 -7.83
N ASN A 143 3.77 -22.79 -7.84
CA ASN A 143 4.61 -23.30 -8.92
C ASN A 143 3.83 -23.48 -10.23
N ASP A 144 2.53 -23.81 -10.15
CA ASP A 144 1.71 -24.04 -11.34
C ASP A 144 1.21 -22.72 -11.95
N ASP A 145 0.72 -21.81 -11.08
CA ASP A 145 0.08 -20.54 -11.48
C ASP A 145 1.05 -19.34 -11.53
N GLY A 146 2.25 -19.50 -10.98
CA GLY A 146 3.24 -18.44 -10.80
C GLY A 146 2.82 -17.35 -9.80
N ALA A 147 3.57 -16.25 -9.79
CA ALA A 147 3.23 -15.08 -8.98
C ALA A 147 1.95 -14.40 -9.52
N GLN A 148 1.01 -14.05 -8.66
CA GLN A 148 -0.22 -13.35 -9.04
C GLN A 148 -0.54 -12.25 -8.03
N LEU A 149 -0.98 -11.09 -8.53
CA LEU A 149 -1.34 -9.92 -7.73
C LEU A 149 -2.65 -9.34 -8.29
N TYR A 150 -3.66 -9.24 -7.44
CA TYR A 150 -4.96 -8.63 -7.75
C TYR A 150 -5.22 -7.44 -6.82
N MET A 151 -6.02 -6.49 -7.28
CA MET A 151 -6.52 -5.39 -6.45
C MET A 151 -8.03 -5.26 -6.64
N ILE A 152 -8.72 -5.09 -5.52
CA ILE A 152 -10.16 -4.92 -5.42
C ILE A 152 -10.46 -3.57 -4.76
N ASP A 153 -11.39 -2.83 -5.36
CA ASP A 153 -11.85 -1.53 -4.85
C ASP A 153 -13.30 -1.60 -4.29
N PRO A 154 -13.78 -0.53 -3.63
CA PRO A 154 -15.14 -0.48 -3.06
C PRO A 154 -16.29 -0.75 -4.02
N SER A 155 -16.09 -0.67 -5.35
CA SER A 155 -17.13 -0.98 -6.33
C SER A 155 -17.30 -2.47 -6.58
N GLY A 156 -16.35 -3.29 -6.11
CA GLY A 156 -16.25 -4.71 -6.42
C GLY A 156 -15.55 -4.99 -7.74
N VAL A 157 -14.83 -4.02 -8.31
CA VAL A 157 -13.98 -4.24 -9.48
C VAL A 157 -12.70 -4.95 -9.06
N SER A 158 -12.33 -5.99 -9.79
CA SER A 158 -11.11 -6.79 -9.59
C SER A 158 -10.27 -6.81 -10.85
N TYR A 159 -8.98 -6.48 -10.73
CA TYR A 159 -8.01 -6.56 -11.83
C TYR A 159 -6.68 -7.15 -11.38
N GLY A 160 -6.00 -7.83 -12.30
CA GLY A 160 -4.63 -8.31 -12.11
C GLY A 160 -3.60 -7.22 -12.41
N TYR A 161 -2.53 -7.15 -11.62
CA TYR A 161 -1.49 -6.12 -11.70
C TYR A 161 -0.07 -6.70 -11.71
N TRP A 162 0.84 -5.99 -12.36
CA TRP A 162 2.29 -6.15 -12.14
C TRP A 162 2.77 -5.34 -10.93
N GLY A 163 2.24 -4.13 -10.78
CA GLY A 163 2.44 -3.32 -9.59
C GLY A 163 1.20 -2.47 -9.33
N CYS A 164 0.86 -2.30 -8.07
CA CYS A 164 -0.32 -1.57 -7.64
C CYS A 164 -0.03 -0.74 -6.40
N ALA A 165 -0.76 0.36 -6.25
CA ALA A 165 -0.73 1.23 -5.10
C ALA A 165 -2.15 1.70 -4.75
N ILE A 166 -2.44 1.80 -3.47
CA ILE A 166 -3.71 2.27 -2.90
C ILE A 166 -3.42 3.23 -1.73
N GLY A 167 -4.33 4.18 -1.47
CA GLY A 167 -4.15 5.23 -0.46
C GLY A 167 -3.77 6.61 -1.03
N LYS A 168 -3.44 7.55 -0.13
CA LYS A 168 -3.22 8.98 -0.42
C LYS A 168 -2.18 9.28 -1.49
N ALA A 169 -1.08 8.54 -1.51
CA ALA A 169 0.03 8.78 -2.44
C ALA A 169 0.03 7.80 -3.63
N ARG A 170 -1.13 7.25 -3.99
CA ARG A 170 -1.28 6.27 -5.09
C ARG A 170 -0.57 6.70 -6.37
N GLN A 171 -0.77 7.94 -6.82
CA GLN A 171 -0.22 8.39 -8.11
C GLN A 171 1.31 8.51 -8.05
N ALA A 172 1.87 9.07 -6.97
CA ALA A 172 3.31 9.19 -6.79
C ALA A 172 3.97 7.81 -6.69
N ALA A 173 3.37 6.88 -5.96
CA ALA A 173 3.86 5.51 -5.84
C ALA A 173 3.87 4.79 -7.19
N LYS A 174 2.80 4.91 -8.00
CA LYS A 174 2.73 4.34 -9.35
C LYS A 174 3.87 4.83 -10.23
N THR A 175 4.17 6.13 -10.23
CA THR A 175 5.27 6.70 -11.00
C THR A 175 6.63 6.09 -10.64
N GLU A 176 6.88 5.75 -9.37
CA GLU A 176 8.11 5.07 -8.98
C GLU A 176 8.11 3.59 -9.36
N ILE A 177 6.98 2.90 -9.21
CA ILE A 177 6.81 1.49 -9.60
C ILE A 177 7.06 1.30 -11.10
N GLU A 178 6.57 2.22 -11.94
CA GLU A 178 6.74 2.17 -13.41
C GLU A 178 8.20 2.25 -13.87
N LYS A 179 9.11 2.76 -13.03
CA LYS A 179 10.55 2.81 -13.34
C LYS A 179 11.26 1.47 -13.14
N LEU A 180 10.60 0.50 -12.50
CA LEU A 180 11.20 -0.79 -12.14
C LEU A 180 11.04 -1.83 -13.25
N GLN A 181 12.10 -2.61 -13.49
CA GLN A 181 12.06 -3.80 -14.34
C GLN A 181 11.61 -5.03 -13.54
N MET A 182 10.45 -4.93 -12.88
CA MET A 182 9.95 -5.92 -11.91
C MET A 182 9.84 -7.35 -12.45
N LYS A 183 9.69 -7.53 -13.77
CA LYS A 183 9.62 -8.86 -14.43
C LYS A 183 10.93 -9.65 -14.37
N GLU A 184 12.06 -8.99 -14.13
CA GLU A 184 13.39 -9.63 -14.12
C GLU A 184 14.00 -9.70 -12.70
N MET A 185 13.44 -8.89 -11.79
CA MET A 185 13.88 -8.79 -10.40
C MET A 185 13.39 -9.95 -9.55
N THR A 186 14.15 -10.30 -8.52
CA THR A 186 13.74 -11.27 -7.49
C THR A 186 12.96 -10.58 -6.37
N CYS A 187 12.23 -11.35 -5.56
CA CYS A 187 11.57 -10.88 -4.35
C CYS A 187 12.55 -10.14 -3.43
N ARG A 188 13.79 -10.63 -3.28
CA ARG A 188 14.81 -10.00 -2.43
C ARG A 188 15.21 -8.60 -2.91
N ASP A 189 15.29 -8.40 -4.21
CA ASP A 189 15.60 -7.09 -4.78
C ASP A 189 14.40 -6.14 -4.66
N VAL A 190 13.20 -6.66 -4.93
CA VAL A 190 11.96 -5.87 -4.89
C VAL A 190 11.62 -5.40 -3.47
N VAL A 191 11.94 -6.17 -2.42
CA VAL A 191 11.78 -5.72 -1.02
C VAL A 191 12.50 -4.37 -0.77
N LYS A 192 13.70 -4.20 -1.31
CA LYS A 192 14.48 -2.96 -1.16
C LYS A 192 13.84 -1.79 -1.91
N GLU A 193 13.33 -2.04 -3.11
CA GLU A 193 12.64 -1.03 -3.90
C GLU A 193 11.27 -0.66 -3.30
N VAL A 194 10.52 -1.62 -2.74
CA VAL A 194 9.26 -1.37 -2.04
C VAL A 194 9.49 -0.44 -0.84
N ALA A 195 10.48 -0.76 0.01
CA ALA A 195 10.83 0.10 1.14
C ALA A 195 11.18 1.52 0.68
N LYS A 196 12.05 1.63 -0.34
CA LYS A 196 12.45 2.92 -0.93
C LYS A 196 11.24 3.71 -1.45
N ILE A 197 10.32 3.09 -2.17
CA ILE A 197 9.13 3.76 -2.70
C ILE A 197 8.26 4.29 -1.56
N ILE A 198 8.02 3.49 -0.51
CA ILE A 198 7.24 3.93 0.65
C ILE A 198 7.87 5.17 1.31
N TYR A 199 9.20 5.21 1.49
CA TYR A 199 9.87 6.40 2.03
C TYR A 199 9.82 7.61 1.08
N ILE A 200 9.86 7.41 -0.24
CA ILE A 200 9.78 8.51 -1.22
C ILE A 200 8.40 9.17 -1.19
N VAL A 201 7.33 8.37 -1.05
CA VAL A 201 5.95 8.87 -1.10
C VAL A 201 5.41 9.34 0.24
N HIS A 202 6.15 9.10 1.33
CA HIS A 202 5.82 9.59 2.66
C HIS A 202 6.14 11.09 2.78
N ASP A 203 5.18 11.88 3.26
CA ASP A 203 5.33 13.33 3.47
C ASP A 203 5.70 13.59 4.94
N GLU A 204 7.00 13.65 5.25
CA GLU A 204 7.52 13.86 6.62
C GLU A 204 7.08 15.22 7.23
N VAL A 205 6.59 16.16 6.42
CA VAL A 205 6.15 17.49 6.89
C VAL A 205 4.70 17.44 7.36
N LYS A 206 3.84 16.69 6.67
CA LYS A 206 2.41 16.60 6.99
C LYS A 206 2.05 15.42 7.87
N ASP A 207 2.75 14.31 7.72
CA ASP A 207 2.42 13.05 8.36
C ASP A 207 3.26 12.82 9.61
N LYS A 208 2.70 12.02 10.53
CA LYS A 208 3.43 11.53 11.69
C LYS A 208 4.44 10.47 11.27
N ALA A 209 5.35 10.14 12.19
CA ALA A 209 6.22 8.97 12.04
C ALA A 209 5.43 7.72 11.65
N PHE A 210 6.03 6.85 10.85
CA PHE A 210 5.41 5.63 10.37
C PHE A 210 6.30 4.41 10.65
N GLU A 211 5.65 3.24 10.77
CA GLU A 211 6.29 1.94 10.78
C GLU A 211 6.14 1.32 9.39
N LEU A 212 7.24 0.80 8.84
CA LEU A 212 7.22 0.09 7.56
C LEU A 212 6.81 -1.36 7.78
N GLU A 213 5.65 -1.76 7.28
CA GLU A 213 5.25 -3.17 7.24
C GLU A 213 5.59 -3.78 5.88
N LEU A 214 6.25 -4.93 5.87
CA LEU A 214 6.62 -5.67 4.67
C LEU A 214 6.19 -7.13 4.79
N SER A 215 5.65 -7.67 3.71
CA SER A 215 5.37 -9.11 3.58
C SER A 215 5.64 -9.58 2.18
N TRP A 216 5.83 -10.88 2.02
CA TRP A 216 6.12 -11.49 0.73
C TRP A 216 5.47 -12.87 0.62
N VAL A 217 5.29 -13.30 -0.62
CA VAL A 217 4.89 -14.67 -0.96
C VAL A 217 5.56 -15.02 -2.28
N GLY A 218 6.33 -16.10 -2.31
CA GLY A 218 7.16 -16.41 -3.47
C GLY A 218 7.90 -17.73 -3.33
N GLU A 219 8.79 -17.98 -4.29
CA GLU A 219 9.71 -19.12 -4.27
C GLU A 219 10.57 -19.11 -2.99
N VAL A 220 10.97 -17.92 -2.54
CA VAL A 220 11.77 -17.71 -1.30
C VAL A 220 11.09 -18.21 -0.03
N THR A 221 9.76 -18.30 -0.01
CA THR A 221 8.96 -18.82 1.12
C THR A 221 8.34 -20.18 0.84
N GLY A 222 8.68 -20.81 -0.29
CA GLY A 222 8.02 -22.04 -0.74
C GLY A 222 6.51 -21.86 -0.94
N GLY A 223 6.08 -20.69 -1.43
CA GLY A 223 4.67 -20.37 -1.67
C GLY A 223 3.88 -19.93 -0.45
N LYS A 224 4.48 -19.82 0.74
CA LYS A 224 3.78 -19.34 1.95
C LYS A 224 3.82 -17.82 2.05
N HIS A 225 2.72 -17.20 2.47
CA HIS A 225 2.71 -15.77 2.75
C HIS A 225 3.26 -15.48 4.16
N GLU A 226 4.33 -14.71 4.22
CA GLU A 226 5.06 -14.43 5.46
C GLU A 226 5.44 -12.95 5.56
N ILE A 227 5.60 -12.48 6.81
CA ILE A 227 6.18 -11.17 7.08
C ILE A 227 7.67 -11.23 6.73
N VAL A 228 8.20 -10.18 6.10
CA VAL A 228 9.64 -10.13 5.79
C VAL A 228 10.46 -10.18 7.09
N PRO A 229 11.48 -11.05 7.18
CA PRO A 229 12.36 -11.12 8.34
C PRO A 229 12.97 -9.77 8.73
N LYS A 230 13.16 -9.57 10.04
CA LYS A 230 13.55 -8.26 10.61
C LYS A 230 14.89 -7.76 10.07
N ASP A 231 15.86 -8.66 9.89
CA ASP A 231 17.17 -8.39 9.30
C ASP A 231 17.06 -7.84 7.87
N ILE A 232 16.21 -8.44 7.03
CA ILE A 232 15.99 -8.01 5.65
C ILE A 232 15.23 -6.67 5.62
N ARG A 233 14.24 -6.49 6.52
CA ARG A 233 13.51 -5.24 6.67
C ARG A 233 14.46 -4.09 7.03
N GLU A 234 15.31 -4.28 8.04
CA GLU A 234 16.29 -3.28 8.46
C GLU A 234 17.33 -2.98 7.37
N GLU A 235 17.75 -3.98 6.59
CA GLU A 235 18.62 -3.76 5.43
C GLU A 235 17.92 -2.88 4.37
N ALA A 236 16.66 -3.19 4.05
CA ALA A 236 15.87 -2.42 3.09
C ALA A 236 15.67 -0.96 3.53
N GLU A 237 15.48 -0.72 4.84
CA GLU A 237 15.41 0.63 5.41
C GLU A 237 16.76 1.38 5.32
N LYS A 238 17.89 0.68 5.49
CA LYS A 238 19.23 1.28 5.41
C LYS A 238 19.65 1.69 4.00
N VAL A 239 19.17 1.01 2.95
CA VAL A 239 19.47 1.35 1.54
C VAL A 239 19.08 2.81 1.21
N ARG A 240 18.14 3.40 1.96
CA ARG A 240 17.82 4.84 1.93
C ARG A 240 18.98 5.73 2.38
N GLN A 241 19.62 5.43 3.52
CA GLN A 241 20.60 6.32 4.17
C GLN A 241 21.80 6.60 3.25
N GLY A 242 22.27 5.57 2.53
CA GLY A 242 23.39 5.72 1.59
C GLY A 242 23.11 6.62 0.38
N LYS A 243 21.87 6.65 -0.13
CA LYS A 243 21.51 7.45 -1.31
C LYS A 243 21.12 8.90 -0.98
N ILE A 244 20.53 9.16 0.19
CA ILE A 244 20.25 10.54 0.64
C ILE A 244 21.57 11.32 0.86
N GLN A 245 22.63 10.67 1.36
CA GLN A 245 23.94 11.31 1.49
C GLN A 245 24.55 11.75 0.15
N HIS A 246 24.34 10.97 -0.93
CA HIS A 246 24.78 11.35 -2.26
C HIS A 246 23.97 12.51 -2.87
N HIS A 247 22.67 12.61 -2.58
CA HIS A 247 21.85 13.74 -3.06
C HIS A 247 22.08 15.03 -2.26
N CYS A 248 22.32 14.93 -0.93
CA CYS A 248 22.65 16.09 -0.10
C CYS A 248 24.04 16.69 -0.38
N HIS A 249 24.97 15.94 -0.97
CA HIS A 249 26.29 16.49 -1.33
C HIS A 249 26.24 17.48 -2.52
N HIS A 250 25.20 17.43 -3.35
CA HIS A 250 25.04 18.38 -4.47
C HIS A 250 24.32 19.69 -4.11
N LEU A 251 23.71 19.78 -2.92
CA LEU A 251 23.02 21.00 -2.46
C LEU A 251 23.80 21.80 -1.40
N ARG A 252 25.03 21.41 -1.07
CA ARG A 252 25.94 22.27 -0.29
C ARG A 252 26.65 23.25 -1.19
N VAL A 253 25.99 24.37 -1.50
CA VAL A 253 26.72 25.60 -1.83
C VAL A 253 27.55 25.96 -0.60
N PRO A 254 28.89 26.11 -0.69
CA PRO A 254 29.67 26.52 0.45
C PRO A 254 29.44 28.00 0.71
N LEU A 255 28.62 28.33 1.71
CA LEU A 255 28.66 29.62 2.38
C LEU A 255 29.99 29.70 3.15
N ALA A 256 31.05 30.13 2.46
CA ALA A 256 32.35 30.41 3.06
C ALA A 256 32.83 31.82 2.67
N LYS A 257 32.89 32.67 3.71
CA LYS A 257 33.75 33.84 3.88
C LYS A 257 33.39 35.13 3.13
N ALA A 258 32.40 35.86 3.66
CA ALA A 258 32.48 37.33 3.69
C ALA A 258 33.25 37.72 4.96
N GLY A 259 34.40 38.37 4.79
CA GLY A 259 35.30 38.77 5.87
C GLY A 259 34.71 39.86 6.75
N MET A 260 34.64 39.60 8.05
CA MET A 260 34.70 40.63 9.09
C MET A 260 36.18 40.84 9.42
N GLU A 261 36.83 41.79 8.75
CA GLU A 261 38.11 42.31 9.20
C GLU A 261 37.88 43.35 10.30
N SER A 262 38.49 43.08 11.45
CA SER A 262 38.53 43.95 12.62
C SER A 262 39.27 45.25 12.30
N ILE A 263 38.57 46.38 12.39
CA ILE A 263 39.18 47.71 12.42
C ILE A 263 39.76 47.93 13.82
N HIS A 264 41.05 47.65 13.99
CA HIS A 264 41.87 48.26 15.04
C HIS A 264 43.35 48.22 14.67
N SER A 265 43.85 49.29 14.07
CA SER A 265 45.11 49.92 14.51
C SER A 265 45.37 51.24 13.78
N ARG A 266 45.99 52.18 14.53
CA ARG A 266 46.71 53.39 14.09
C ARG A 266 45.94 54.72 14.13
N ILE A 267 45.88 55.29 15.34
CA ILE A 267 46.03 56.73 15.56
C ILE A 267 47.51 56.97 15.92
N PRO A 268 48.26 57.81 15.18
CA PRO A 268 49.41 58.53 15.72
C PRO A 268 49.02 59.97 16.07
N ALA A 269 49.62 60.46 17.15
CA ALA A 269 49.46 61.81 17.68
C ALA A 269 49.97 62.90 16.72
N LEU A 270 49.16 63.96 16.56
CA LEU A 270 49.49 65.39 16.69
C LEU A 270 48.23 66.24 16.45
#